data_AF-A0A3A5SLM9-F1
#
_entry.id   AF-A0A3A5SLM9-F1
#
_cell.length_a   1.000
_cell.length_b   1.000
_cell.length_c   1.000
_cell.angle_alpha   90.00
_cell.angle_beta   90.00
_cell.angle_gamma   90.00
#
_symmetry.space_group_name_H-M   'P 1'
#
loop_
_entity.id
_entity.type
_entity.pdbx_description
1 polymer ?
#
loop_
_entity_poly.entity_id
_entity_poly.type
_entity_poly.pdbx_seq_one_letter_code
_entity_poly.pdbx_strand_id
1 'polypeptide(L)'
;MTQQEFTERTGITPTNKEFVAITNMYMAAGEIDKDVFCADYKKHKDSKLLSYFYELYKVWDFNLKQIDTSLLKVAKYLLIKSREFNDKSMRAEAIDLLGEKMIVRLTMEMDLELWDDDKKFIIDNLKDKKHNNG
;
A
#
# COMPACT_ATOMS: atom_id res chain seq x y z
N MET A 1 -3.15 -13.68 13.09
CA MET A 1 -3.22 -14.92 13.89
C MET A 1 -2.20 -14.84 15.00
N THR A 2 -2.47 -15.34 16.20
CA THR A 2 -1.49 -15.36 17.31
C THR A 2 -0.58 -16.60 17.21
N GLN A 3 0.58 -16.59 17.90
CA GLN A 3 1.50 -17.74 17.91
C GLN A 3 0.85 -18.97 18.54
N GLN A 4 0.06 -18.75 19.60
CA GLN A 4 -0.74 -19.80 20.21
C GLN A 4 -1.77 -20.36 19.23
N GLU A 5 -2.56 -19.51 18.57
CA GLU A 5 -3.57 -19.91 17.58
C GLU A 5 -2.93 -20.73 16.44
N PHE A 6 -1.75 -20.32 15.95
CA PHE A 6 -1.01 -21.06 14.93
C PHE A 6 -0.54 -22.44 15.42
N THR A 7 -0.02 -22.50 16.65
CA THR A 7 0.46 -23.74 17.25
C THR A 7 -0.69 -24.72 17.44
N GLU A 8 -1.85 -24.25 17.90
CA GLU A 8 -3.06 -25.06 18.08
C GLU A 8 -3.57 -25.63 16.74
N ARG A 9 -3.55 -24.83 15.67
CA ARG A 9 -4.02 -25.26 14.33
C ARG A 9 -3.05 -26.20 13.62
N THR A 10 -1.73 -26.00 13.79
CA THR A 10 -0.71 -26.73 13.00
C THR A 10 0.00 -27.83 13.78
N GLY A 11 0.08 -27.72 15.10
CA GLY A 11 0.96 -28.52 15.96
C GLY A 11 2.44 -28.14 15.87
N ILE A 12 2.77 -27.01 15.22
CA ILE A 12 4.14 -26.52 15.08
C ILE A 12 4.37 -25.43 16.13
N THR A 13 5.47 -25.53 16.88
CA THR A 13 5.87 -24.51 17.87
C THR A 13 7.04 -23.68 17.32
N PRO A 14 6.79 -22.60 16.56
CA PRO A 14 7.86 -21.77 16.01
C PRO A 14 8.53 -20.94 17.10
N THR A 15 9.80 -20.59 16.90
CA THR A 15 10.45 -19.50 17.62
C THR A 15 9.81 -18.15 17.27
N ASN A 16 10.06 -17.11 18.08
CA ASN A 16 9.52 -15.77 17.79
C ASN A 16 9.92 -15.25 16.39
N LYS A 17 11.16 -15.51 15.96
CA LYS A 17 11.64 -15.09 14.63
C LYS A 17 10.94 -15.84 13.50
N GLU A 18 10.76 -17.15 13.64
CA GLU A 18 10.02 -17.96 12.67
C GLU A 18 8.55 -17.53 12.62
N PHE A 19 7.94 -17.25 13.77
CA PHE A 19 6.55 -16.81 13.83
C PHE A 19 6.33 -15.44 13.15
N VAL A 20 7.29 -14.51 13.27
CA VAL A 20 7.28 -13.27 12.50
C VAL A 20 7.33 -13.55 11.00
N ALA A 21 8.19 -14.46 10.54
CA ALA A 21 8.27 -14.83 9.14
C ALA A 21 6.98 -15.47 8.61
N ILE A 22 6.35 -16.35 9.40
CA ILE A 22 5.06 -16.98 9.12
C ILE A 22 3.95 -15.93 9.03
N THR A 23 3.92 -15.00 9.97
CA THR A 23 2.94 -13.91 9.99
C THR A 23 3.10 -13.03 8.76
N ASN A 24 4.33 -12.67 8.38
CA ASN A 24 4.58 -11.90 7.16
C ASN A 24 4.11 -12.63 5.90
N MET A 25 4.33 -13.94 5.82
CA MET A 25 3.85 -14.77 4.71
C MET A 25 2.32 -14.82 4.66
N TYR A 26 1.67 -14.96 5.81
CA TYR A 26 0.20 -14.93 5.91
C TYR A 26 -0.36 -13.58 5.44
N MET A 27 0.22 -12.46 5.90
CA MET A 27 -0.21 -11.12 5.48
C MET A 27 0.04 -10.88 3.98
N ALA A 28 1.15 -11.41 3.44
CA ALA A 28 1.48 -11.34 2.02
C ALA A 28 0.52 -12.13 1.12
N ALA A 29 -0.08 -13.21 1.64
CA ALA A 29 -1.04 -14.03 0.91
C ALA A 29 -2.41 -13.34 0.73
N GLY A 30 -2.64 -12.17 1.34
CA GLY A 30 -3.86 -11.39 1.18
C GLY A 30 -5.04 -11.97 1.94
N GLU A 31 -6.20 -12.08 1.28
CA GLU A 31 -7.47 -12.54 1.88
C GLU A 31 -7.56 -14.07 1.97
N ILE A 32 -6.49 -14.73 2.44
CA ILE A 32 -6.51 -16.17 2.68
C ILE A 32 -7.11 -16.48 4.06
N ASP A 33 -8.01 -17.47 4.09
CA ASP A 33 -8.55 -18.00 5.34
C ASP A 33 -7.44 -18.61 6.21
N LYS A 34 -7.56 -18.46 7.53
CA LYS A 34 -6.53 -18.91 8.47
C LYS A 34 -6.38 -20.44 8.49
N ASP A 35 -7.48 -21.19 8.42
CA ASP A 35 -7.43 -22.66 8.43
C ASP A 35 -6.79 -23.18 7.16
N VAL A 36 -7.15 -22.60 6.02
CA VAL A 36 -6.53 -22.91 4.72
C VAL A 36 -5.02 -22.65 4.77
N PHE A 37 -4.62 -21.47 5.23
CA PHE A 37 -3.20 -21.12 5.36
C PHE A 37 -2.45 -22.09 6.29
N CYS A 38 -3.01 -22.40 7.46
CA CYS A 38 -2.37 -23.29 8.43
C CYS A 38 -2.21 -24.72 7.91
N ALA A 39 -3.24 -25.25 7.26
CA ALA A 39 -3.23 -26.58 6.66
C ALA A 39 -2.15 -26.69 5.56
N ASP A 40 -2.08 -25.71 4.66
CA ASP A 40 -1.10 -25.68 3.57
C ASP A 40 0.32 -25.45 4.08
N TYR A 41 0.49 -24.52 5.03
CA TYR A 41 1.80 -24.27 5.64
C TYR A 41 2.34 -25.53 6.29
N LYS A 42 1.53 -26.25 7.07
CA LYS A 42 1.95 -27.51 7.71
C LYS A 42 2.46 -28.54 6.69
N LYS A 43 1.78 -28.64 5.53
CA LYS A 43 2.12 -29.60 4.47
C LYS A 43 3.37 -29.18 3.67
N HIS A 44 3.63 -27.88 3.56
CA HIS A 44 4.58 -27.33 2.60
C HIS A 44 5.70 -26.49 3.22
N LYS A 45 5.81 -26.38 4.55
CA LYS A 45 6.81 -25.56 5.24
C LYS A 45 8.26 -25.82 4.81
N ASP A 46 8.57 -27.05 4.41
CA ASP A 46 9.92 -27.48 3.99
C ASP A 46 10.10 -27.43 2.45
N SER A 47 9.12 -26.88 1.72
CA SER A 47 9.18 -26.74 0.26
C SER A 47 10.17 -25.66 -0.15
N LYS A 48 11.29 -26.09 -0.77
CA LYS A 48 12.30 -25.17 -1.31
C LYS A 48 11.73 -24.25 -2.39
N LEU A 49 10.84 -24.76 -3.24
CA LEU A 49 10.24 -23.96 -4.30
C LEU A 49 9.38 -22.83 -3.70
N LEU A 50 8.57 -23.14 -2.69
CA LEU A 50 7.74 -22.14 -2.00
C LEU A 50 8.62 -21.10 -1.30
N SER A 51 9.71 -21.52 -0.66
CA SER A 51 10.65 -20.57 -0.06
C SER A 51 11.27 -19.64 -1.11
N TYR A 52 11.67 -20.14 -2.28
CA TYR A 52 12.21 -19.30 -3.34
C TYR A 52 11.19 -18.27 -3.84
N PHE A 53 9.94 -18.67 -4.09
CA PHE A 53 8.90 -17.73 -4.51
C PHE A 53 8.62 -16.67 -3.44
N TYR A 54 8.61 -17.05 -2.15
CA TYR A 54 8.41 -16.08 -1.08
C TYR A 54 9.59 -15.09 -0.94
N GLU A 55 10.83 -15.55 -1.10
CA GLU A 55 11.99 -14.66 -1.15
C GLU A 55 11.91 -13.67 -2.32
N LEU A 56 11.49 -14.12 -3.51
CA LEU A 56 11.27 -13.24 -4.67
C LEU A 56 10.17 -12.21 -4.40
N TYR A 57 9.06 -12.63 -3.80
CA TYR A 57 7.98 -11.73 -3.40
C TYR A 57 8.51 -10.62 -2.48
N LYS A 58 9.33 -10.93 -1.47
CA LYS A 58 9.90 -9.92 -0.57
C LYS A 58 10.75 -8.89 -1.30
N VAL A 59 11.53 -9.32 -2.29
CA VAL A 59 12.33 -8.41 -3.12
C VAL A 59 11.43 -7.49 -3.95
N TRP A 60 10.38 -8.04 -4.56
CA TRP A 60 9.42 -7.26 -5.34
C TRP A 60 8.64 -6.27 -4.47
N ASP A 61 8.08 -6.71 -3.34
CA ASP A 61 7.37 -5.85 -2.39
C ASP A 61 8.28 -4.72 -1.87
N PHE A 62 9.54 -5.02 -1.56
CA PHE A 62 10.51 -4.01 -1.18
C PHE A 62 10.72 -2.98 -2.31
N ASN A 63 10.95 -3.44 -3.54
CA ASN A 63 11.19 -2.57 -4.68
C ASN A 63 9.97 -1.69 -5.01
N LEU A 64 8.76 -2.25 -4.95
CA LEU A 64 7.52 -1.50 -5.14
C LEU A 64 7.39 -0.38 -4.10
N LYS A 65 7.62 -0.67 -2.82
CA LYS A 65 7.61 0.34 -1.75
C LYS A 65 8.65 1.45 -1.96
N GLN A 66 9.82 1.11 -2.49
CA GLN A 66 10.85 2.11 -2.82
C GLN A 66 10.42 3.00 -3.99
N ILE A 67 9.78 2.42 -5.02
CA ILE A 67 9.21 3.17 -6.15
C ILE A 67 8.12 4.11 -5.64
N ASP A 68 7.14 3.61 -4.88
CA ASP A 68 6.05 4.42 -4.33
C ASP A 68 6.58 5.60 -3.48
N THR A 69 7.57 5.33 -2.64
CA THR A 69 8.23 6.36 -1.83
C THR A 69 8.93 7.41 -2.70
N SER A 70 9.54 6.98 -3.80
CA SER A 70 10.25 7.88 -4.72
C SER A 70 9.28 8.73 -5.54
N LEU A 71 8.22 8.12 -6.07
CA LEU A 71 7.13 8.82 -6.76
C LEU A 71 6.48 9.86 -5.85
N LEU A 72 6.23 9.51 -4.58
CA LEU A 72 5.72 10.44 -3.58
C LEU A 72 6.63 11.66 -3.39
N LYS A 73 7.94 11.45 -3.26
CA LYS A 73 8.91 12.55 -3.12
C LYS A 73 8.92 13.46 -4.34
N VAL A 74 8.95 12.88 -5.55
CA VAL A 74 8.96 13.63 -6.81
C VAL A 74 7.67 14.42 -6.98
N ALA A 75 6.51 13.81 -6.76
CA ALA A 75 5.23 14.49 -6.88
C ALA A 75 5.12 15.66 -5.89
N LYS A 76 5.53 15.48 -4.63
CA LYS A 76 5.57 16.58 -3.65
C LYS A 76 6.46 17.74 -4.10
N TYR A 77 7.64 17.41 -4.64
CA TYR A 77 8.56 18.42 -5.18
C TYR A 77 7.94 19.17 -6.36
N LEU A 78 7.34 18.47 -7.31
CA LEU A 78 6.64 19.07 -8.46
C LEU A 78 5.49 19.97 -8.01
N LEU A 79 4.73 19.59 -6.98
CA LEU A 79 3.68 20.45 -6.43
C LEU A 79 4.24 21.75 -5.86
N ILE A 80 5.31 21.70 -5.06
CA ILE A 80 5.95 22.92 -4.53
C ILE A 80 6.41 23.81 -5.69
N LYS A 81 7.14 23.25 -6.66
CA LYS A 81 7.67 24.03 -7.80
C LYS A 81 6.59 24.59 -8.70
N SER A 82 5.49 23.85 -8.91
CA SER A 82 4.34 24.35 -9.67
C SER A 82 3.75 25.63 -9.08
N ARG A 83 3.78 25.82 -7.75
CA ARG A 83 3.29 27.05 -7.10
C ARG A 83 4.34 28.15 -7.13
N GLU A 84 5.60 27.83 -6.81
CA GLU A 84 6.70 28.79 -6.86
C GLU A 84 6.84 29.48 -8.24
N PHE A 85 6.66 28.71 -9.32
CA PHE A 85 6.78 29.21 -10.69
C PHE A 85 5.43 29.47 -11.37
N ASN A 86 4.31 29.25 -10.68
CA ASN A 86 2.96 29.28 -11.25
C ASN A 86 2.81 28.43 -12.54
N ASP A 87 3.50 27.28 -12.58
CA ASP A 87 3.56 26.39 -13.73
C ASP A 87 2.61 25.20 -13.54
N LYS A 88 1.48 25.24 -14.25
CA LYS A 88 0.47 24.18 -14.18
C LYS A 88 0.93 22.85 -14.79
N SER A 89 1.93 22.85 -15.69
CA SER A 89 2.43 21.62 -16.31
C SER A 89 3.11 20.71 -15.28
N MET A 90 3.83 21.27 -14.31
CA MET A 90 4.44 20.49 -13.22
C MET A 90 3.40 19.81 -12.33
N ARG A 91 2.23 20.44 -12.12
CA ARG A 91 1.12 19.80 -11.42
C ARG A 91 0.52 18.66 -12.25
N ALA A 92 0.40 18.82 -13.57
CA ALA A 92 -0.08 17.76 -14.45
C ALA A 92 0.83 16.53 -14.41
N GLU A 93 2.15 16.72 -14.48
CA GLU A 93 3.13 15.64 -14.31
C GLU A 93 2.99 14.93 -12.95
N ALA A 94 2.74 15.67 -11.86
CA ALA A 94 2.50 15.07 -10.56
C ALA A 94 1.23 14.20 -10.55
N ILE A 95 0.18 14.61 -11.28
CA ILE A 95 -1.05 13.82 -11.45
C ILE A 95 -0.76 12.54 -12.23
N ASP A 96 0.04 12.60 -13.29
CA ASP A 96 0.37 11.40 -14.08
C ASP A 96 1.14 10.36 -13.25
N LEU A 97 1.93 10.80 -12.26
CA LEU A 97 2.66 9.90 -11.36
C LEU A 97 1.79 9.22 -10.30
N LEU A 98 0.83 9.92 -9.69
CA LEU A 98 0.13 9.45 -8.48
C LEU A 98 -1.40 9.51 -8.53
N GLY A 99 -1.96 10.06 -9.60
CA GLY A 99 -3.38 10.30 -9.78
C GLY A 99 -3.89 11.56 -9.06
N GLU A 100 -4.96 12.15 -9.62
CA GLU A 100 -5.51 13.43 -9.17
C GLU A 100 -5.96 13.43 -7.70
N LYS A 101 -6.63 12.36 -7.25
CA LYS A 101 -7.08 12.22 -5.86
C LYS A 101 -5.92 12.34 -4.86
N MET A 102 -4.78 11.72 -5.17
CA MET A 102 -3.59 11.77 -4.33
C MET A 102 -3.00 13.18 -4.34
N ILE A 103 -2.91 13.80 -5.51
CA ILE A 103 -2.38 15.16 -5.66
C ILE A 103 -3.20 16.20 -4.90
N VAL A 104 -4.53 16.16 -5.00
CA VAL A 104 -5.41 17.05 -4.23
C VAL A 104 -5.21 16.84 -2.74
N ARG A 105 -5.10 15.58 -2.27
CA ARG A 105 -4.83 15.28 -0.86
C ARG A 105 -3.48 15.85 -0.40
N LEU A 106 -2.41 15.62 -1.17
CA LEU A 106 -1.07 16.12 -0.86
C LEU A 106 -1.02 17.65 -0.85
N THR A 107 -1.74 18.30 -1.77
CA THR A 107 -1.84 19.76 -1.81
C THR A 107 -2.39 20.30 -0.49
N MET A 108 -3.43 19.66 0.07
CA MET A 108 -3.98 20.02 1.39
C MET A 108 -3.04 19.64 2.55
N GLU A 109 -2.47 18.43 2.55
CA GLU A 109 -1.56 17.98 3.62
C GLU A 109 -0.29 18.84 3.74
N MET A 110 0.13 19.45 2.64
CA MET A 110 1.30 20.32 2.55
C MET A 110 0.96 21.82 2.71
N ASP A 111 -0.31 22.16 2.96
CA ASP A 111 -0.80 23.54 3.10
C ASP A 111 -0.47 24.43 1.88
N LEU A 112 -0.57 23.85 0.67
CA LEU A 112 -0.36 24.57 -0.57
C LEU A 112 -1.66 25.22 -1.07
N GLU A 113 -1.53 26.32 -1.82
CA GLU A 113 -2.68 26.96 -2.45
C GLU A 113 -3.45 25.98 -3.36
N LEU A 114 -4.75 25.88 -3.10
CA LEU A 114 -5.69 25.14 -3.93
C LEU A 114 -6.06 25.95 -5.17
N TRP A 115 -5.75 25.41 -6.34
CA TRP A 115 -6.23 25.97 -7.60
C TRP A 115 -7.69 25.59 -7.86
N ASP A 116 -8.28 26.20 -8.87
CA ASP A 116 -9.69 25.99 -9.21
C ASP A 116 -9.99 24.53 -9.56
N ASP A 117 -9.05 23.82 -10.18
CA ASP A 117 -9.17 22.39 -10.47
C ASP A 117 -9.24 21.56 -9.18
N ASP A 118 -8.41 21.88 -8.18
CA ASP A 118 -8.43 21.20 -6.88
C ASP A 118 -9.78 21.43 -6.16
N LYS A 119 -10.26 22.69 -6.16
CA LYS A 119 -11.55 23.06 -5.56
C LYS A 119 -12.70 22.32 -6.25
N LYS A 120 -12.70 22.28 -7.58
CA LYS A 120 -13.71 21.58 -8.38
C LYS A 120 -13.73 20.09 -8.04
N PHE A 121 -12.55 19.44 -8.05
CA PHE A 121 -12.43 18.03 -7.69
C PHE A 121 -12.99 17.73 -6.30
N ILE A 122 -12.66 18.56 -5.30
CA ILE A 122 -13.16 18.42 -3.93
C ILE A 122 -14.68 18.54 -3.89
N ILE A 123 -15.24 19.59 -4.50
CA ILE A 123 -16.69 19.84 -4.51
C ILE A 123 -17.44 18.68 -5.13
N ASP A 124 -16.97 18.16 -6.26
CA ASP A 124 -17.63 17.06 -6.97
C ASP A 124 -17.61 15.77 -6.12
N ASN A 125 -16.48 15.43 -5.50
CA ASN A 125 -16.36 14.28 -4.61
C ASN A 125 -17.16 14.43 -3.29
N LEU A 126 -17.51 15.65 -2.88
CA LEU A 126 -18.39 15.90 -1.73
C LEU A 126 -19.87 15.81 -2.07
N LYS A 127 -20.26 16.14 -3.31
CA LYS A 127 -21.65 16.03 -3.78
C LYS A 127 -22.09 14.57 -3.92
N ASP A 128 -21.21 13.72 -4.42
CA ASP A 128 -21.51 12.29 -4.65
C ASP A 128 -21.84 11.51 -3.36
N LYS A 129 -21.33 11.98 -2.20
CA LYS A 129 -21.65 11.36 -0.90
C LYS A 129 -23.08 11.60 -0.41
N LYS A 130 -23.84 12.54 -0.99
CA LYS A 130 -25.22 12.82 -0.56
C LYS A 130 -26.27 11.86 -1.15
N HIS A 131 -25.90 11.01 -2.11
CA HIS A 131 -26.84 10.09 -2.77
C HIS A 131 -26.69 8.60 -2.41
N ASN A 132 -25.75 8.22 -1.55
CA ASN A 132 -25.54 6.82 -1.13
C ASN A 132 -26.02 6.49 0.30
N ASN A 133 -26.89 7.32 0.89
CA ASN A 133 -27.62 6.99 2.13
C ASN A 133 -29.12 6.77 1.83
N GLY A 134 -29.42 5.78 0.98
CA GLY A 134 -30.76 5.28 0.71
C GLY A 134 -30.86 3.82 1.06
#